data_AF-A0A920RX44-F1
#
_entry.id   AF-A0A920RX44-F1
#
_cell.length_a   1.000
_cell.length_b   1.000
_cell.length_c   1.000
_cell.angle_alpha   90.00
_cell.angle_beta   90.00
_cell.angle_gamma   90.00
#
_symmetry.space_group_name_H-M   'P 1'
#
loop_
_entity.id
_entity.type
_entity.pdbx_description
1 polymer ?
#
loop_
_entity_poly.entity_id
_entity_poly.type
_entity_poly.pdbx_seq_one_letter_code
_entity_poly.pdbx_strand_id
1 'polypeptide(L)'
;MWYPGCMAIPDVDDWDRDLMQIYMGAADNWTPPKPCIELVSRINKMGGNAKIELYPGAYHSFDSPLPLKLWPDAYSFSECHFWVSAKTKTVYNAMGEFDFSDPQEEDEPMKHVRLKVR
;
A
#
# COMPACT_ATOMS: atom_id res chain seq x y z
N MET A 1 -11.34 4.48 4.49
CA MET A 1 -10.42 3.54 3.82
C MET A 1 -9.16 3.44 4.67
N TRP A 2 -8.98 2.38 5.45
CA TRP A 2 -7.81 2.18 6.34
C TRP A 2 -6.67 1.42 5.64
N TYR A 3 -6.31 1.88 4.45
CA TYR A 3 -5.22 1.30 3.66
C TYR A 3 -4.41 2.45 3.07
N PRO A 4 -3.47 3.02 3.85
CA PRO A 4 -2.57 4.02 3.29
C PRO A 4 -1.79 3.39 2.14
N GLY A 5 -1.50 4.17 1.11
CA GLY A 5 -0.67 3.74 0.00
C GLY A 5 0.79 3.58 0.43
N CYS A 6 1.09 2.61 1.31
CA CYS A 6 2.41 2.46 1.94
C CYS A 6 3.54 2.11 0.96
N MET A 7 3.18 1.75 -0.27
CA MET A 7 4.12 1.54 -1.36
C MET A 7 4.61 2.86 -1.97
N ALA A 8 3.88 3.96 -1.73
CA ALA A 8 4.26 5.30 -2.15
C ALA A 8 5.17 5.90 -1.08
N ILE A 9 6.45 5.89 -1.37
CA ILE A 9 7.52 6.27 -0.46
C ILE A 9 8.05 7.65 -0.85
N PRO A 10 7.99 8.66 0.03
CA PRO A 10 8.51 9.98 -0.27
C PRO A 10 10.04 10.00 -0.28
N ASP A 11 10.61 10.87 -1.12
CA ASP A 11 12.05 11.16 -1.14
C ASP A 11 12.54 11.81 0.15
N VAL A 12 11.64 12.51 0.84
CA VAL A 12 11.92 13.28 2.04
C VAL A 12 11.21 12.63 3.23
N ASP A 13 12.01 12.21 4.21
CA ASP A 13 11.56 11.62 5.48
C ASP A 13 11.24 12.68 6.54
N ASP A 14 10.40 13.67 6.19
CA ASP A 14 9.94 14.70 7.13
C ASP A 14 8.59 14.30 7.71
N TRP A 15 8.65 13.49 8.78
CA TRP A 15 7.47 12.86 9.37
C TRP A 15 6.94 13.64 10.58
N ASP A 16 5.61 13.72 10.68
CA ASP A 16 4.95 14.26 11.86
C ASP A 16 5.16 13.35 13.10
N ARG A 17 5.11 13.95 14.29
CA ARG A 17 5.20 13.26 15.58
C ARG A 17 3.82 12.83 16.12
N ASP A 18 2.75 13.32 15.51
CA ASP A 18 1.40 12.83 15.76
C ASP A 18 1.28 11.35 15.42
N LEU A 19 0.40 10.64 16.13
CA LEU A 19 0.25 9.19 15.98
C LEU A 19 -0.41 8.85 14.63
N MET A 20 0.33 8.15 13.77
CA MET A 20 -0.24 7.43 12.64
C MET A 20 -0.49 5.97 13.02
N GLN A 21 -1.75 5.57 13.12
CA GLN A 21 -2.15 4.19 13.39
C GLN A 21 -2.70 3.52 12.14
N ILE A 22 -2.13 2.37 11.78
CA ILE A 22 -2.56 1.53 10.68
C ILE A 22 -3.20 0.26 11.22
N TYR A 23 -4.29 -0.18 10.60
CA TYR A 23 -5.01 -1.42 10.89
C TYR A 23 -5.14 -2.21 9.60
N MET A 24 -4.57 -3.41 9.54
CA MET A 24 -4.56 -4.21 8.32
C MET A 24 -4.80 -5.69 8.57
N GLY A 25 -5.33 -6.36 7.56
CA GLY A 25 -5.44 -7.81 7.57
C GLY A 25 -4.09 -8.47 7.31
N ALA A 26 -3.68 -9.41 8.17
CA ALA A 26 -2.41 -10.14 8.00
C ALA A 26 -2.41 -11.06 6.77
N ALA A 27 -3.59 -11.45 6.28
CA ALA A 27 -3.78 -12.29 5.10
C ALA A 27 -4.14 -11.48 3.84
N ASP A 28 -4.12 -10.14 3.90
CA ASP A 28 -4.39 -9.30 2.73
C ASP A 28 -3.40 -9.62 1.61
N ASN A 29 -3.92 -10.12 0.50
CA ASN A 29 -3.17 -10.44 -0.69
C ASN A 29 -3.41 -9.44 -1.85
N TRP A 30 -4.31 -8.47 -1.67
CA TRP A 30 -4.52 -7.38 -2.62
C TRP A 30 -3.56 -6.24 -2.33
N THR A 31 -3.56 -5.71 -1.10
CA THR A 31 -2.61 -4.70 -0.60
C THR A 31 -1.83 -5.31 0.57
N PRO A 32 -0.77 -6.08 0.31
CA PRO A 32 -0.10 -6.83 1.36
C PRO A 32 0.42 -5.92 2.49
N PRO A 33 0.50 -6.43 3.72
CA PRO A 33 0.92 -5.64 4.87
C PRO A 33 2.40 -5.24 4.84
N LYS A 34 3.25 -5.95 4.08
CA LYS A 34 4.70 -5.78 4.09
C LYS A 34 5.15 -4.33 3.82
N PRO A 35 4.72 -3.63 2.74
CA PRO A 35 5.05 -2.22 2.54
C PRO A 35 4.69 -1.31 3.73
N CYS A 36 3.56 -1.57 4.41
CA CYS A 36 3.17 -0.77 5.57
C CYS A 36 4.03 -1.07 6.82
N ILE A 37 4.45 -2.33 7.01
CA ILE A 37 5.41 -2.67 8.07
C ILE A 37 6.73 -1.93 7.85
N GLU A 38 7.23 -1.91 6.63
CA GLU A 38 8.47 -1.23 6.24
C GLU A 38 8.34 0.29 6.38
N LEU A 39 7.22 0.87 5.95
CA LEU A 39 6.94 2.29 6.11
C LEU A 39 6.89 2.70 7.60
N VAL A 40 6.18 1.94 8.44
CA VAL A 40 6.13 2.23 9.89
C VAL A 40 7.53 2.18 10.51
N SER A 41 8.34 1.20 10.12
CA SER A 41 9.75 1.11 10.56
C SER A 41 10.55 2.35 10.13
N ARG A 42 10.40 2.78 8.87
CA ARG A 42 11.07 3.98 8.33
C ARG A 42 10.66 5.26 9.04
N ILE A 43 9.35 5.49 9.24
CA ILE A 43 8.81 6.66 9.95
C ILE A 43 9.40 6.76 11.35
N ASN A 44 9.35 5.67 12.10
CA ASN A 44 9.85 5.64 13.48
C ASN A 44 11.37 5.84 13.54
N LYS A 45 12.13 5.28 12.58
CA LYS A 45 13.58 5.48 12.48
C LYS A 45 13.96 6.95 12.24
N MET A 46 13.07 7.69 11.57
CA MET A 46 13.29 9.10 11.19
C MET A 46 12.61 10.09 12.15
N GLY A 47 12.16 9.63 13.32
CA GLY A 47 11.67 10.50 14.40
C GLY A 47 10.17 10.78 14.39
N GLY A 48 9.40 10.11 13.52
CA GLY A 48 7.93 10.13 13.56
C GLY A 48 7.34 9.15 14.58
N ASN A 49 6.01 9.03 14.57
CA ASN A 49 5.27 8.18 15.51
C ASN A 49 4.21 7.35 14.77
N ALA A 50 4.58 6.13 14.37
CA ALA A 50 3.71 5.24 13.63
C ALA A 50 3.58 3.86 14.27
N LYS A 51 2.38 3.28 14.14
CA LYS A 51 2.05 1.94 14.61
C LYS A 51 1.23 1.19 13.56
N ILE A 52 1.37 -0.13 13.55
CA ILE A 52 0.57 -1.03 12.74
C ILE A 52 0.07 -2.18 13.59
N GLU A 53 -1.22 -2.49 13.47
CA GLU A 53 -1.86 -3.66 14.05
C GLU A 53 -2.29 -4.58 12.90
N LEU A 54 -1.91 -5.86 12.99
CA LEU A 54 -2.21 -6.87 11.99
C LEU A 54 -3.20 -7.89 12.54
N TYR A 55 -4.36 -8.00 11.93
CA TYR A 55 -5.38 -8.96 12.33
C TYR A 55 -5.14 -10.33 11.67
N PRO A 56 -4.88 -11.41 12.43
CA PRO A 56 -4.65 -12.74 11.87
C PRO A 56 -5.86 -13.24 11.06
N GLY A 57 -5.63 -13.79 9.87
CA GLY A 57 -6.68 -14.34 8.99
C GLY A 57 -7.58 -13.32 8.30
N ALA A 58 -7.40 -12.02 8.57
CA ALA A 58 -8.14 -10.94 7.93
C ALA A 58 -7.55 -10.61 6.55
N TYR A 59 -8.43 -10.40 5.56
CA TYR A 59 -8.09 -10.03 4.18
C TYR A 59 -8.36 -8.54 3.93
N HIS A 60 -8.25 -8.10 2.68
CA HIS A 60 -8.58 -6.74 2.29
C HIS A 60 -10.03 -6.38 2.65
N SER A 61 -10.21 -5.21 3.27
CA SER A 61 -11.49 -4.70 3.79
C SER A 61 -12.13 -5.56 4.89
N PHE A 62 -11.33 -6.19 5.76
CA PHE A 62 -11.81 -7.08 6.83
C PHE A 62 -12.86 -6.48 7.79
N ASP A 63 -12.96 -5.17 7.84
CA ASP A 63 -13.92 -4.39 8.64
C ASP A 63 -15.24 -4.10 7.90
N SER A 64 -15.37 -4.53 6.64
CA SER A 64 -16.60 -4.36 5.87
C SER A 64 -17.74 -5.26 6.39
N PRO A 65 -19.00 -4.78 6.37
CA PRO A 65 -20.17 -5.59 6.71
C PRO A 65 -20.54 -6.63 5.64
N LEU A 66 -19.91 -6.60 4.46
CA LEU A 66 -20.21 -7.53 3.37
C LEU A 66 -19.42 -8.84 3.53
N PRO A 67 -19.81 -9.91 2.82
CA PRO A 67 -19.04 -11.15 2.85
C PRO A 67 -17.74 -11.05 2.04
N LEU A 68 -16.77 -11.88 2.42
CA LEU A 68 -15.53 -12.09 1.66
C LEU A 68 -15.85 -12.61 0.25
N LYS A 69 -15.25 -12.01 -0.78
CA LYS A 69 -15.41 -12.39 -2.18
C LYS A 69 -14.06 -12.53 -2.88
N LEU A 70 -13.95 -13.53 -3.74
CA LEU A 70 -12.82 -13.71 -4.65
C LEU A 70 -12.97 -12.81 -5.88
N TRP A 71 -11.91 -12.09 -6.22
CA TRP A 71 -11.77 -11.25 -7.41
C TRP A 71 -10.58 -11.76 -8.22
N PRO A 72 -10.82 -12.59 -9.25
CA PRO A 72 -9.77 -13.21 -10.05
C PRO A 72 -8.88 -12.21 -10.80
N ASP A 73 -9.46 -11.08 -11.21
CA ASP A 73 -8.81 -10.07 -12.05
C ASP A 73 -8.38 -8.83 -11.25
N ALA A 74 -8.26 -8.96 -9.92
CA ALA A 74 -7.80 -7.87 -9.08
C ALA A 74 -6.30 -7.63 -9.26
N TYR A 75 -5.92 -6.36 -9.25
CA TYR A 75 -4.51 -5.97 -9.19
C TYR A 75 -3.91 -6.35 -7.84
N SER A 76 -2.64 -6.76 -7.86
CA SER A 76 -1.85 -7.06 -6.69
C SER A 76 -0.76 -6.02 -6.53
N PHE A 77 -0.76 -5.38 -5.37
CA PHE A 77 0.20 -4.37 -4.97
C PHE A 77 1.42 -4.96 -4.24
N SER A 78 1.59 -6.28 -4.30
CA SER A 78 2.62 -7.02 -3.57
C SER A 78 4.06 -6.64 -3.93
N GLU A 79 4.31 -6.33 -5.19
CA GLU A 79 5.65 -6.05 -5.73
C GLU A 79 5.86 -4.58 -6.10
N CYS A 80 4.91 -3.70 -5.76
CA CYS A 80 4.97 -2.30 -6.13
C CYS A 80 5.81 -1.50 -5.13
N HIS A 81 6.78 -0.74 -5.65
CA HIS A 81 7.54 0.25 -4.90
C HIS A 81 7.57 1.55 -5.71
N PHE A 82 6.87 2.56 -5.23
CA PHE A 82 6.65 3.82 -5.91
C PHE A 82 7.38 4.91 -5.15
N TRP A 83 8.33 5.58 -5.79
CA TRP A 83 8.98 6.75 -5.18
C TRP A 83 8.18 8.00 -5.53
N VAL A 84 7.99 8.88 -4.54
CA VAL A 84 7.25 10.13 -4.71
C VAL A 84 8.22 11.29 -4.65
N SER A 85 8.36 11.98 -5.77
CA SER A 85 9.30 13.09 -5.86
C SER A 85 8.89 14.25 -4.96
N ALA A 86 9.81 14.70 -4.12
CA ALA A 86 9.57 15.90 -3.31
C ALA A 86 9.45 17.18 -4.17
N LYS A 87 10.05 17.20 -5.37
CA LYS A 87 10.11 18.37 -6.25
C LYS A 87 8.92 18.43 -7.22
N THR A 88 8.70 17.38 -8.00
CA THR A 88 7.67 17.34 -9.05
C THR A 88 6.33 16.83 -8.54
N LYS A 89 6.30 16.19 -7.37
CA LYS A 89 5.12 15.51 -6.79
C LYS A 89 4.58 14.38 -7.69
N THR A 90 5.42 13.86 -8.59
CA THR A 90 5.14 12.72 -9.46
C THR A 90 5.61 11.41 -8.82
N VAL A 91 5.03 10.30 -9.27
CA VAL A 91 5.47 8.95 -8.92
C VAL A 91 6.49 8.47 -9.95
N TYR A 92 7.56 7.83 -9.50
CA TYR A 92 8.60 7.30 -10.37
C TYR A 92 9.17 5.97 -9.86
N ASN A 93 9.84 5.24 -10.75
CA ASN A 93 10.65 4.06 -10.44
C ASN A 93 11.98 4.09 -11.22
N ALA A 94 12.71 2.96 -11.21
CA ALA A 94 13.97 2.81 -11.94
C ALA A 94 13.85 2.95 -13.47
N MET A 95 12.64 2.86 -14.03
CA MET A 95 12.35 2.94 -15.47
C MET A 95 11.88 4.32 -15.91
N GLY A 96 11.53 5.22 -14.98
CA GLY A 96 11.11 6.59 -15.29
C GLY A 96 9.96 7.08 -14.40
N GLU A 97 9.36 8.21 -14.79
CA GLU A 97 8.11 8.69 -14.20
C GLU A 97 6.94 7.87 -14.72
N PHE A 98 5.96 7.59 -13.85
CA PHE A 98 4.71 6.96 -14.27
C PHE A 98 3.76 8.02 -14.83
N ASP A 99 3.24 7.77 -16.02
CA ASP A 99 2.11 8.51 -16.56
C ASP A 99 0.81 7.75 -16.26
N PHE A 100 0.02 8.29 -15.34
CA PHE A 100 -1.30 7.71 -15.00
C PHE A 100 -2.40 8.13 -15.98
N SER A 101 -2.05 8.78 -17.10
CA SER A 101 -3.03 9.20 -18.11
C SER A 101 -3.57 8.03 -18.94
N ASP A 102 -2.80 6.93 -19.07
CA ASP A 102 -3.23 5.68 -19.69
C ASP A 102 -3.15 4.49 -18.72
N PRO A 103 -4.28 4.04 -18.15
CA PRO A 103 -4.33 2.90 -17.23
C PRO A 103 -3.95 1.55 -17.87
N GLN A 104 -3.79 1.47 -19.19
CA GLN A 104 -3.47 0.25 -19.92
C GLN A 104 -1.97 0.07 -20.21
N GLU A 105 -1.16 1.12 -20.06
CA GLU A 105 0.32 1.00 -20.11
C GLU A 105 0.89 0.36 -18.83
N GLU A 106 0.04 0.11 -17.82
CA GLU A 106 0.39 -0.66 -16.63
C GLU A 106 0.51 -2.16 -16.97
N ASP A 107 1.75 -2.57 -17.26
CA ASP A 107 2.31 -3.92 -17.18
C ASP A 107 1.32 -5.04 -16.73
N GLU A 108 1.03 -5.98 -17.64
CA GLU A 108 0.25 -7.20 -17.40
C GLU A 108 0.61 -8.02 -16.12
N PRO A 109 1.85 -8.04 -15.56
CA PRO A 109 2.16 -8.87 -14.38
C PRO A 109 1.47 -8.50 -13.06
N MET A 110 0.65 -7.44 -12.97
CA MET A 110 -0.03 -7.09 -11.71
C MET A 110 -1.36 -7.83 -11.47
N LYS A 111 -1.93 -8.53 -12.46
CA LYS A 111 -3.23 -9.24 -12.30
C LYS A 111 -3.04 -10.59 -11.62
N HIS A 112 -3.65 -10.78 -10.45
CA HIS A 112 -3.64 -12.04 -9.74
C HIS A 112 -4.99 -12.32 -9.08
N VAL A 113 -5.28 -13.59 -8.85
CA VAL A 113 -6.49 -14.00 -8.13
C VAL A 113 -6.38 -13.60 -6.65
N ARG A 114 -7.20 -12.64 -6.19
CA ARG A 114 -7.17 -12.07 -4.83
C ARG A 114 -8.51 -12.11 -4.10
N LEU A 115 -8.47 -12.04 -2.77
CA LEU A 115 -9.64 -12.07 -1.89
C LEU A 115 -9.86 -10.69 -1.25
N LYS A 116 -11.09 -10.17 -1.33
CA LYS A 116 -11.50 -8.90 -0.70
C LYS A 116 -12.93 -9.00 -0.17
N VAL A 117 -13.19 -8.38 0.97
CA VAL A 117 -14.54 -8.15 1.48
C VAL A 117 -15.13 -6.94 0.75
N ARG A 118 -16.33 -7.08 0.18
CA ARG A 118 -16.85 -6.03 -0.72
C ARG A 118 -17.36 -4.80 0.01
#